data_AF-A0A927D776-F1
#
_entry.id   AF-A0A927D776-F1
#
_cell.length_a   1.000
_cell.length_b   1.000
_cell.length_c   1.000
_cell.angle_alpha   90.00
_cell.angle_beta   90.00
_cell.angle_gamma   90.00
#
_symmetry.space_group_name_H-M   'P 1'
#
loop_
_entity.id
_entity.type
_entity.pdbx_description
1 polymer ?
#
loop_
_entity_poly.entity_id
_entity_poly.type
_entity_poly.pdbx_seq_one_letter_code
_entity_poly.pdbx_strand_id
1 'polypeptide(L)'
;MTTERAVLAGGCFWGMQDLIRKRPGIISTRVGYTGGDVPNATYRNHGTHAEGIEIIFDPAVTSFREQLEFFFQIHDPTTPNQQGNDRGMSYRSAIYYVDEGQKDIALDTIADVEASGLWPGKVVTEVEPVGDFWEAEPEHQDYLERVPNGYTCHFVRPGWVLPKRAAAE
;
A
#
# COMPACT_ATOMS: atom_id res chain seq x y z
N MET A 1 0.69 -18.03 16.96
CA MET A 1 -0.09 -16.86 16.54
C MET A 1 -0.19 -16.95 15.02
N THR A 2 -1.40 -16.85 14.48
CA THR A 2 -1.62 -16.83 13.03
C THR A 2 -1.30 -15.43 12.53
N THR A 3 -0.70 -15.30 11.36
CA THR A 3 -0.28 -14.02 10.78
C THR A 3 -0.76 -13.97 9.35
N GLU A 4 -1.15 -12.79 8.88
CA GLU A 4 -1.58 -12.57 7.50
C GLU A 4 -0.60 -11.65 6.76
N ARG A 5 -0.58 -11.80 5.43
CA ARG A 5 0.29 -11.06 4.51
C ARG A 5 -0.55 -10.12 3.66
N ALA A 6 -0.12 -8.87 3.53
CA ALA A 6 -0.66 -7.90 2.59
C ALA A 6 0.46 -7.31 1.75
N VAL A 7 0.20 -7.05 0.46
CA VAL A 7 1.16 -6.42 -0.46
C VAL A 7 0.49 -5.24 -1.17
N LEU A 8 1.05 -4.05 -1.00
CA LEU A 8 0.47 -2.79 -1.46
C LEU A 8 1.51 -1.94 -2.19
N ALA A 9 1.09 -1.11 -3.14
CA ALA A 9 1.91 -0.09 -3.79
C ALA A 9 1.14 1.23 -3.86
N GLY A 10 1.79 2.36 -3.59
CA GLY A 10 1.11 3.65 -3.46
C GLY A 10 2.03 4.86 -3.62
N GLY A 11 3.06 4.74 -4.46
CA GLY A 11 4.12 5.74 -4.59
C GLY A 11 5.42 5.33 -3.92
N CYS A 12 6.28 6.30 -3.60
CA CYS A 12 7.57 6.05 -2.93
C CYS A 12 7.41 5.14 -1.70
N PHE A 13 8.05 3.98 -1.73
CA PHE A 13 7.89 2.96 -0.68
C PHE A 13 8.44 3.39 0.69
N TRP A 14 9.26 4.44 0.77
CA TRP A 14 9.84 4.94 2.03
C TRP A 14 8.76 5.56 2.90
N GLY A 15 7.93 6.45 2.33
CA GLY A 15 6.80 7.07 3.01
C GLY A 15 5.71 6.04 3.37
N MET A 16 5.47 5.09 2.46
CA MET A 16 4.57 3.95 2.72
C MET A 16 5.00 3.15 3.96
N GLN A 17 6.27 2.72 4.01
CA GLN A 17 6.79 1.92 5.12
C GLN A 17 6.80 2.72 6.43
N ASP A 18 7.23 3.98 6.41
CA ASP A 18 7.28 4.83 7.59
C ASP A 18 5.92 5.00 8.29
N LEU A 19 4.85 5.14 7.50
CA LEU A 19 3.51 5.33 8.06
C LEU A 19 2.86 4.00 8.44
N ILE A 20 2.95 2.98 7.59
CA ILE A 20 2.28 1.68 7.81
C ILE A 20 2.89 0.93 8.98
N ARG A 21 4.22 0.94 9.16
CA ARG A 21 4.90 0.23 10.26
C ARG A 21 4.40 0.63 11.66
N LYS A 22 3.87 1.84 11.80
CA LYS A 22 3.43 2.42 13.09
C LYS A 22 2.00 1.99 13.46
N ARG A 23 1.31 1.28 12.58
CA ARG A 23 -0.07 0.84 12.81
C ARG A 23 -0.12 -0.30 13.83
N PRO A 24 -1.04 -0.27 14.81
CA PRO A 24 -1.26 -1.39 15.71
C PRO A 24 -1.53 -2.69 14.95
N GLY A 25 -1.00 -3.81 15.43
CA GLY A 25 -1.17 -5.12 14.80
C GLY A 25 -0.17 -5.43 13.68
N ILE A 26 0.63 -4.46 13.24
CA ILE A 26 1.73 -4.72 12.31
C ILE A 26 2.88 -5.42 13.02
N ILE A 27 3.29 -6.56 12.48
CA ILE A 27 4.38 -7.39 13.00
C ILE A 27 5.69 -7.05 12.29
N SER A 28 5.66 -6.98 10.95
CA SER A 28 6.82 -6.60 10.16
C SER A 28 6.42 -5.98 8.83
N THR A 29 7.35 -5.24 8.24
CA THR A 29 7.21 -4.65 6.92
C THR A 29 8.54 -4.73 6.18
N ARG A 30 8.53 -4.98 4.87
CA ARG A 30 9.68 -4.80 3.99
C ARG A 30 9.25 -4.14 2.69
N VAL A 31 10.15 -3.36 2.09
CA VAL A 31 9.92 -2.71 0.80
C VAL A 31 10.56 -3.50 -0.35
N GLY A 32 10.02 -3.35 -1.55
CA GLY A 32 10.46 -4.13 -2.71
C GLY A 32 9.77 -3.74 -4.00
N TYR A 33 9.96 -4.57 -5.02
CA TYR A 33 9.43 -4.40 -6.37
C TYR A 33 8.51 -5.57 -6.71
N THR A 34 7.27 -5.30 -7.15
CA THR A 34 6.27 -6.35 -7.41
C THR A 34 5.27 -5.94 -8.52
N GLY A 35 4.49 -6.90 -9.03
CA GLY A 35 3.51 -6.68 -10.10
C GLY A 35 4.11 -6.26 -11.45
N GLY A 36 5.19 -6.92 -11.87
CA GLY A 36 5.94 -6.53 -13.07
C GLY A 36 6.54 -7.75 -13.78
N ASP A 37 7.48 -7.48 -14.68
CA ASP A 37 7.89 -8.39 -15.76
C ASP A 37 9.30 -8.96 -15.64
N VAL A 38 10.16 -8.40 -14.78
CA VAL A 38 11.58 -8.79 -14.70
C VAL A 38 11.93 -9.50 -13.40
N PRO A 39 12.62 -10.65 -13.45
CA PRO A 39 13.07 -11.32 -12.23
C PRO A 39 14.28 -10.58 -11.61
N ASN A 40 14.53 -10.80 -10.32
CA ASN A 40 15.64 -10.20 -9.57
C ASN A 40 15.66 -8.66 -9.70
N ALA A 41 14.50 -8.03 -9.56
CA ALA A 41 14.35 -6.59 -9.69
C ALA A 41 15.20 -5.84 -8.64
N THR A 42 15.73 -4.69 -9.04
CA THR A 42 16.59 -3.80 -8.24
C THR A 42 16.13 -2.35 -8.44
N TYR A 43 16.57 -1.42 -7.59
CA TYR A 43 16.20 0.00 -7.71
C TYR A 43 16.56 0.59 -9.09
N ARG A 44 17.65 0.11 -9.69
CA ARG A 44 18.12 0.58 -11.00
C ARG A 44 17.50 -0.17 -12.18
N ASN A 45 16.92 -1.34 -11.93
CA ASN A 45 16.33 -2.18 -12.97
C ASN A 45 15.21 -3.04 -12.40
N HIS A 46 13.98 -2.54 -12.52
CA HIS A 46 12.77 -3.20 -12.05
C HIS A 46 11.64 -3.18 -13.09
N GLY A 47 11.95 -2.88 -14.36
CA GLY A 47 11.01 -2.99 -15.48
C GLY A 47 9.68 -2.28 -15.20
N THR A 48 8.60 -3.05 -15.23
CA THR A 48 7.22 -2.60 -14.97
C THR A 48 6.77 -2.75 -13.51
N HIS A 49 7.64 -3.25 -12.61
CA HIS A 49 7.30 -3.41 -11.20
C HIS A 49 7.00 -2.07 -10.52
N ALA A 50 5.98 -2.07 -9.66
CA ALA A 50 5.73 -0.99 -8.71
C ALA A 50 6.70 -1.09 -7.53
N GLU A 51 7.07 0.06 -6.96
CA GLU A 51 7.57 0.13 -5.60
C GLU A 51 6.43 -0.27 -4.65
N GLY A 52 6.63 -1.36 -3.93
CA GLY A 52 5.65 -1.96 -3.05
C GLY A 52 6.18 -2.19 -1.64
N ILE A 53 5.24 -2.45 -0.73
CA ILE A 53 5.46 -2.85 0.64
C ILE A 53 4.77 -4.18 0.91
N GLU A 54 5.50 -5.14 1.45
CA GLU A 54 4.94 -6.34 2.06
C GLU A 54 4.78 -6.11 3.56
N ILE A 55 3.62 -6.49 4.07
CA ILE A 55 3.18 -6.25 5.44
C ILE A 55 2.76 -7.58 6.04
N ILE A 56 3.32 -7.93 7.19
CA ILE A 56 2.86 -9.04 8.01
C ILE A 56 2.14 -8.47 9.23
N PHE A 57 0.90 -8.89 9.46
CA PHE A 57 0.06 -8.38 10.54
C PHE A 57 -0.63 -9.49 11.33
N ASP A 58 -1.01 -9.18 12.57
CA ASP A 58 -1.82 -10.03 13.44
C ASP A 58 -3.32 -9.75 13.19
N PRO A 59 -4.06 -10.68 12.57
CA PRO A 59 -5.49 -10.50 12.30
C PRO A 59 -6.35 -10.41 13.57
N ALA A 60 -5.81 -10.74 14.75
CA ALA A 60 -6.50 -10.53 16.03
C ALA A 60 -6.42 -9.09 16.54
N VAL A 61 -5.55 -8.25 15.96
CA VAL A 61 -5.31 -6.86 16.38
C VAL A 61 -5.73 -5.85 15.31
N THR A 62 -5.51 -6.17 14.02
CA THR A 62 -5.92 -5.34 12.89
C THR A 62 -6.40 -6.23 11.74
N SER A 63 -7.30 -5.72 10.91
CA SER A 63 -7.84 -6.44 9.75
C SER A 63 -7.23 -5.94 8.43
N PHE A 64 -7.27 -6.77 7.39
CA PHE A 64 -6.89 -6.33 6.03
C PHE A 64 -7.69 -5.09 5.57
N ARG A 65 -8.96 -5.00 5.96
CA ARG A 65 -9.81 -3.83 5.69
C ARG A 65 -9.23 -2.55 6.31
N GLU A 66 -8.84 -2.58 7.59
CA GLU A 66 -8.22 -1.42 8.26
C GLU A 66 -6.88 -1.03 7.62
N GLN A 67 -6.14 -2.01 7.09
CA GLN A 67 -4.91 -1.75 6.34
C GLN A 67 -5.20 -0.99 5.04
N LEU A 68 -6.25 -1.38 4.30
CA LEU A 68 -6.67 -0.68 3.08
C LEU A 68 -7.23 0.71 3.37
N GLU A 69 -8.01 0.88 4.43
CA GLU A 69 -8.51 2.20 4.84
C GLU A 69 -7.35 3.16 5.14
N PHE A 70 -6.34 2.69 5.88
CA PHE A 70 -5.16 3.49 6.15
C PHE A 70 -4.32 3.73 4.88
N PHE A 71 -4.19 2.74 4.01
CA PHE A 71 -3.54 2.87 2.71
C PHE A 71 -4.16 4.01 1.87
N PHE A 72 -5.48 4.02 1.72
CA PHE A 72 -6.19 5.09 0.99
C PHE A 72 -6.12 6.46 1.70
N GLN A 73 -5.81 6.49 2.99
CA GLN A 73 -5.62 7.73 3.75
C GLN A 73 -4.25 8.38 3.55
N ILE A 74 -3.22 7.62 3.16
CA ILE A 74 -1.82 8.08 3.15
C ILE A 74 -1.23 8.33 1.76
N HIS A 75 -1.92 7.96 0.69
CA HIS A 75 -1.52 8.19 -0.69
C HIS A 75 -2.75 8.60 -1.52
N ASP A 76 -2.57 9.40 -2.57
CA ASP A 76 -3.65 9.71 -3.51
C ASP A 76 -3.87 8.51 -4.47
N PRO A 77 -5.05 7.84 -4.42
CA PRO A 77 -5.35 6.68 -5.27
C PRO A 77 -5.97 7.06 -6.62
N THR A 78 -6.03 8.36 -6.95
CA THR A 78 -6.73 8.89 -8.14
C THR A 78 -5.78 9.33 -9.25
N THR A 79 -4.47 9.33 -8.97
CA THR A 79 -3.43 9.76 -9.91
C THR A 79 -2.76 8.57 -10.59
N PRO A 80 -3.02 8.32 -11.89
CA PRO A 80 -2.45 7.17 -12.59
C PRO A 80 -0.94 7.31 -12.74
N ASN A 81 -0.18 6.27 -12.36
CA ASN A 81 1.28 6.21 -12.47
C ASN A 81 2.01 7.42 -11.86
N GLN A 82 1.48 7.96 -10.76
CA GLN A 82 2.06 9.10 -10.08
C GLN A 82 1.64 9.12 -8.60
N GLN A 83 2.56 9.51 -7.72
CA GLN A 83 2.24 9.91 -6.35
C GLN A 83 2.99 11.19 -6.00
N GLY A 84 2.25 12.27 -5.71
CA GLY A 84 2.86 13.57 -5.46
C GLY A 84 3.78 14.01 -6.61
N ASN A 85 5.07 14.20 -6.31
CA ASN A 85 6.08 14.58 -7.30
C ASN A 85 6.70 13.39 -8.05
N ASP A 86 6.48 12.16 -7.57
CA ASP A 86 7.07 10.94 -8.12
C ASP A 86 6.21 10.42 -9.28
N ARG A 87 6.78 10.34 -10.49
CA ARG A 87 6.08 10.01 -11.74
C ARG A 87 6.66 8.78 -12.41
N GLY A 88 5.80 7.87 -12.85
CA GLY A 88 6.16 6.63 -13.52
C GLY A 88 5.38 5.43 -12.98
N MET A 89 5.38 4.33 -13.73
CA MET A 89 4.69 3.09 -13.36
C MET A 89 5.17 2.51 -12.02
N SER A 90 6.38 2.85 -11.61
CA SER A 90 6.96 2.51 -10.31
C SER A 90 6.15 3.06 -9.14
N TYR A 91 5.45 4.17 -9.34
CA TYR A 91 4.74 4.91 -8.29
C TYR A 91 3.22 4.79 -8.39
N ARG A 92 2.72 3.83 -9.18
CA ARG A 92 1.27 3.59 -9.31
C ARG A 92 0.66 3.06 -8.02
N SER A 93 -0.65 3.25 -7.89
CA SER A 93 -1.44 2.65 -6.81
C SER A 93 -1.87 1.23 -7.21
N ALA A 94 -1.58 0.24 -6.37
CA ALA A 94 -2.00 -1.14 -6.59
C ALA A 94 -2.17 -1.91 -5.27
N ILE A 95 -3.07 -2.88 -5.28
CA ILE A 95 -3.32 -3.86 -4.23
C ILE A 95 -3.06 -5.24 -4.82
N TYR A 96 -2.12 -5.97 -4.22
CA TYR A 96 -1.76 -7.32 -4.65
C TYR A 96 -2.31 -8.35 -3.67
N TYR A 97 -3.46 -8.92 -3.99
CA TYR A 97 -4.20 -9.79 -3.06
C TYR A 97 -3.59 -11.20 -2.97
N VAL A 98 -3.54 -11.76 -1.76
CA VAL A 98 -2.97 -13.11 -1.54
C VAL A 98 -3.99 -14.23 -1.68
N ASP A 99 -5.28 -13.91 -1.60
CA ASP A 99 -6.41 -14.81 -1.77
C ASP A 99 -7.68 -14.05 -2.23
N GLU A 100 -8.73 -14.78 -2.58
CA GLU A 100 -10.00 -14.18 -3.03
C GLU A 100 -10.71 -13.38 -1.93
N GLY A 101 -10.48 -13.70 -0.64
CA GLY A 101 -11.05 -12.91 0.46
C GLY A 101 -10.47 -11.50 0.51
N GLN A 102 -9.15 -11.36 0.34
CA GLN A 102 -8.51 -10.06 0.20
C GLN A 102 -8.98 -9.31 -1.04
N LYS A 103 -9.15 -10.01 -2.17
CA LYS A 103 -9.68 -9.39 -3.40
C LYS A 103 -11.07 -8.80 -3.18
N ASP A 104 -11.98 -9.55 -2.56
CA ASP A 104 -13.34 -9.08 -2.27
C ASP A 104 -13.31 -7.86 -1.35
N ILE A 105 -12.50 -7.90 -0.29
CA ILE A 105 -12.32 -6.76 0.63
C ILE A 105 -11.72 -5.55 -0.11
N ALA A 106 -10.77 -5.76 -1.02
CA ALA A 106 -10.16 -4.67 -1.79
C ALA A 106 -11.17 -3.97 -2.70
N LEU A 107 -11.95 -4.74 -3.46
CA LEU A 107 -12.98 -4.22 -4.34
C LEU A 107 -14.09 -3.50 -3.55
N ASP A 108 -14.52 -4.08 -2.43
CA ASP A 108 -15.53 -3.49 -1.55
C ASP A 108 -15.03 -2.19 -0.88
N THR A 109 -13.75 -2.14 -0.50
CA THR A 109 -13.14 -0.92 0.05
C THR A 109 -13.02 0.17 -1.01
N ILE A 110 -12.62 -0.17 -2.23
CA ILE A 110 -12.61 0.78 -3.36
C ILE A 110 -14.01 1.32 -3.62
N ALA A 111 -15.03 0.46 -3.63
CA ALA A 111 -16.42 0.88 -3.81
C ALA A 111 -16.87 1.86 -2.73
N ASP A 112 -16.52 1.62 -1.46
CA ASP A 112 -16.80 2.56 -0.36
C ASP A 112 -16.06 3.90 -0.52
N VAL A 113 -14.79 3.86 -0.93
CA VAL A 113 -13.97 5.05 -1.21
C VAL A 113 -14.64 5.90 -2.29
N GLU A 114 -15.01 5.30 -3.41
CA GLU A 114 -15.68 6.00 -4.50
C GLU A 114 -17.06 6.52 -4.10
N ALA A 115 -17.87 5.71 -3.40
CA ALA A 115 -19.20 6.09 -2.94
C ALA A 115 -19.19 7.22 -1.90
N SER A 116 -18.11 7.35 -1.12
CA SER A 116 -17.99 8.39 -0.10
C SER A 116 -17.88 9.81 -0.68
N GLY A 117 -17.35 9.95 -1.89
CA GLY A 117 -17.05 11.25 -2.51
C GLY A 117 -15.99 12.09 -1.77
N LEU A 118 -15.23 11.49 -0.84
CA LEU A 118 -14.22 12.19 -0.03
C LEU A 118 -12.85 12.31 -0.71
N TRP A 119 -12.58 11.46 -1.71
CA TRP A 119 -11.35 11.46 -2.50
C TRP A 119 -11.48 12.36 -3.73
N PRO A 120 -10.36 12.91 -4.25
CA PRO A 120 -10.39 13.98 -5.25
C PRO A 120 -10.78 13.53 -6.67
N GLY A 121 -11.16 12.27 -6.87
CA GLY A 121 -11.46 11.70 -8.17
C GLY A 121 -11.77 10.21 -8.12
N LYS A 122 -11.88 9.60 -9.30
CA LYS A 122 -12.07 8.15 -9.46
C LYS A 122 -10.84 7.40 -8.97
N VAL A 123 -11.04 6.28 -8.29
CA VAL A 123 -9.93 5.42 -7.88
C VAL A 123 -9.35 4.71 -9.11
N VAL A 124 -8.04 4.77 -9.26
CA VAL A 124 -7.28 4.10 -10.34
C VAL A 124 -6.40 2.96 -9.82
N THR A 125 -6.54 2.61 -8.54
CA THR A 125 -5.82 1.52 -7.89
C THR A 125 -6.06 0.19 -8.59
N GLU A 126 -4.99 -0.47 -9.01
CA GLU A 126 -5.05 -1.82 -9.57
C GLU A 126 -5.37 -2.85 -8.47
N VAL A 127 -6.12 -3.89 -8.80
CA VAL A 127 -6.39 -5.03 -7.90
C VAL A 127 -6.01 -6.31 -8.65
N GLU A 128 -4.83 -6.84 -8.34
CA GLU A 128 -4.23 -7.98 -9.05
C GLU A 128 -3.78 -9.06 -8.07
N PRO A 129 -3.69 -10.34 -8.49
CA PRO A 129 -3.16 -11.38 -7.62
C PRO A 129 -1.69 -11.11 -7.29
N VAL A 130 -1.27 -11.46 -6.07
CA VAL A 130 0.13 -11.33 -5.68
C VAL A 130 1.02 -12.26 -6.51
N GLY A 131 2.08 -11.69 -7.09
CA GLY A 131 3.15 -12.42 -7.76
C GLY A 131 4.44 -12.42 -6.93
N ASP A 132 5.58 -12.44 -7.63
CA ASP A 132 6.89 -12.30 -7.00
C ASP A 132 7.03 -10.94 -6.30
N PHE A 133 7.69 -10.93 -5.14
CA PHE A 133 8.06 -9.73 -4.42
C PHE A 133 9.58 -9.69 -4.25
N TRP A 134 10.22 -8.84 -5.04
CA TRP A 134 11.67 -8.66 -5.03
C TRP A 134 12.04 -7.65 -3.95
N GLU A 135 12.53 -8.13 -2.81
CA GLU A 135 12.95 -7.27 -1.71
C GLU A 135 13.98 -6.24 -2.18
N ALA A 136 13.74 -4.97 -1.87
CA ALA A 136 14.64 -3.89 -2.23
C ALA A 136 15.92 -3.94 -1.38
N GLU A 137 16.95 -3.28 -1.89
CA GLU A 137 18.28 -3.25 -1.31
C GLU A 137 18.27 -2.72 0.14
N PRO A 138 19.21 -3.13 1.01
CA PRO A 138 19.20 -2.76 2.43
C PRO A 138 19.14 -1.26 2.70
N GLU A 139 19.70 -0.43 1.82
CA GLU A 139 19.63 1.03 1.92
C GLU A 139 18.21 1.61 1.76
N HIS A 140 17.25 0.84 1.23
CA HIS A 140 15.85 1.24 1.12
C HIS A 140 15.01 0.75 2.31
N GLN A 141 15.42 -0.33 2.98
CA GLN A 141 14.71 -0.85 4.16
C GLN A 141 14.85 0.12 5.35
N ASP A 142 13.73 0.45 5.98
CA ASP A 142 13.68 1.34 7.16
C ASP A 142 14.33 2.71 6.87
N TYR A 143 14.25 3.20 5.63
CA TYR A 143 14.97 4.42 5.21
C TYR A 143 14.66 5.63 6.10
N LEU A 144 13.39 5.90 6.38
CA LEU A 144 12.99 7.05 7.21
C LEU A 144 13.16 6.82 8.72
N GLU A 145 13.37 5.58 9.18
CA GLU A 145 13.83 5.35 10.55
C GLU A 145 15.30 5.76 10.70
N ARG A 146 16.12 5.46 9.69
CA ARG A 146 17.54 5.82 9.66
C ARG A 146 17.76 7.29 9.30
N VAL A 147 16.89 7.86 8.46
CA VAL A 147 16.95 9.24 7.97
C VAL A 147 15.58 9.92 8.21
N PRO A 148 15.25 10.34 9.44
CA PRO A 148 13.92 10.86 9.78
C PRO A 148 13.50 12.15 9.05
N ASN A 149 14.47 12.92 8.56
CA ASN A 149 14.24 14.11 7.74
C ASN A 149 14.41 13.83 6.23
N GLY A 150 14.36 12.56 5.85
CA GLY A 150 14.46 12.11 4.47
C GLY A 150 13.22 12.48 3.65
N TYR A 151 13.28 12.18 2.36
CA TYR A 151 12.17 12.47 1.44
C TYR A 151 10.94 11.60 1.73
N THR A 152 9.78 12.24 1.79
CA THR A 152 8.47 11.59 1.71
C THR A 152 7.43 12.57 1.17
N CYS A 153 6.49 12.08 0.36
CA CYS A 153 5.28 12.80 -0.03
C CYS A 153 4.02 12.22 0.63
N HIS A 154 4.16 11.18 1.45
CA HIS A 154 3.07 10.52 2.15
C HIS A 154 2.77 11.21 3.47
N PHE A 155 1.48 11.40 3.75
CA PHE A 155 0.98 11.89 5.02
C PHE A 155 -0.48 11.47 5.18
N VAL A 156 -0.94 11.38 6.43
CA VAL A 156 -2.33 11.06 6.76
C VAL A 156 -3.22 12.25 6.38
N ARG A 157 -4.18 12.05 5.47
CA ARG A 157 -5.25 13.03 5.19
C ARG A 157 -6.41 12.80 6.18
N PRO A 158 -6.67 13.70 7.14
CA PRO A 158 -7.72 13.47 8.14
C PRO A 158 -9.14 13.37 7.56
N GLY A 159 -9.37 13.95 6.39
CA GLY A 159 -10.66 13.89 5.68
C GLY A 159 -10.85 12.67 4.78
N TRP A 160 -9.82 11.85 4.57
CA TRP A 160 -9.88 10.63 3.76
C TRP A 160 -10.11 9.42 4.66
N VAL A 161 -11.28 9.39 5.29
CA VAL A 161 -11.67 8.37 6.26
C VAL A 161 -13.06 7.88 5.92
N LEU A 162 -13.21 6.56 5.72
CA LEU A 162 -14.51 5.97 5.50
C LEU A 162 -15.37 6.05 6.77
N PRO A 163 -16.69 6.28 6.65
CA PRO A 163 -17.59 6.07 7.76
C PRO A 163 -17.46 4.64 8.26
N LYS A 164 -17.41 4.45 9.58
CA LYS A 164 -17.49 3.09 10.14
C LYS A 164 -18.81 2.49 9.68
N ARG A 165 -18.76 1.38 8.96
CA ARG A 165 -19.96 0.58 8.68
C ARG A 165 -20.59 0.27 10.03
N ALA A 166 -21.88 0.57 10.20
CA ALA A 166 -22.61 0.02 11.33
C ALA A 166 -22.38 -1.49 11.26
N ALA A 167 -21.84 -2.08 12.33
CA ALA A 167 -21.74 -3.53 12.41
C ALA A 167 -23.14 -4.06 12.11
N ALA A 168 -23.29 -4.80 11.02
CA ALA A 168 -24.52 -5.55 10.79
C ALA A 168 -24.65 -6.47 12.01
N GLU A 169 -25.66 -6.21 12.85
CA GLU A 169 -26.06 -7.07 13.97
C GLU A 169 -26.35 -8.50 13.50
#